data_AF-A0A945AW34-F1
#
_entry.id   AF-A0A945AW34-F1
#
_cell.length_a   1.000
_cell.length_b   1.000
_cell.length_c   1.000
_cell.angle_alpha   90.00
_cell.angle_beta   90.00
_cell.angle_gamma   90.00
#
_symmetry.space_group_name_H-M   'P 1'
#
loop_
_entity.id
_entity.type
_entity.pdbx_description
1 polymer ?
#
loop_
_entity_poly.entity_id
_entity_poly.type
_entity_poly.pdbx_seq_one_letter_code
_entity_poly.pdbx_strand_id
1 'polypeptide(L)'
;MSPSFLLILIPLLPLLAAIATIVCGRRLEHRAHLPAVIGLAAAAVVALALLVLTVRSRGSAETPRPIDITTTLWQWATIDNAYLPAINSQAAVPGVAVGDDAYSARPFSISITMRLDPLTATMLTIITSIGLLVAIYSIGYMHGDPGYPRFFA
;
A
#
# COMPACT_ATOMS: atom_id res chain seq x y z
N MET A 1 -16.75 0.34 8.98
CA MET A 1 -15.37 0.74 8.65
C MET A 1 -15.35 1.21 7.21
N SER A 2 -14.72 2.35 6.91
CA SER A 2 -14.60 2.83 5.53
C SER A 2 -13.62 1.94 4.74
N PRO A 3 -13.85 1.69 3.44
CA PRO A 3 -12.95 0.88 2.61
C PRO A 3 -11.54 1.49 2.51
N SER A 4 -11.43 2.82 2.61
CA SER A 4 -10.15 3.53 2.69
C SER A 4 -9.33 3.17 3.93
N PHE A 5 -9.97 2.94 5.07
CA PHE A 5 -9.27 2.54 6.31
C PHE A 5 -8.70 1.12 6.21
N LEU A 6 -9.41 0.19 5.55
CA LEU A 6 -8.94 -1.18 5.36
C LEU A 6 -7.70 -1.25 4.46
N LEU A 7 -7.64 -0.40 3.43
CA LEU A 7 -6.46 -0.30 2.56
C LEU A 7 -5.21 0.17 3.29
N ILE A 8 -5.35 1.09 4.25
CA ILE A 8 -4.22 1.56 5.06
C ILE A 8 -3.80 0.48 6.05
N LEU A 9 -4.77 -0.26 6.59
CA LEU A 9 -4.52 -1.26 7.63
C LEU A 9 -3.69 -2.44 7.13
N ILE A 10 -3.85 -2.87 5.86
CA ILE A 10 -3.10 -4.00 5.31
C ILE A 10 -1.58 -3.81 5.34
N PRO A 11 -0.99 -2.72 4.82
CA PRO A 11 0.44 -2.46 4.95
C PRO A 11 0.84 -1.97 6.35
N LEU A 12 -0.08 -1.34 7.10
CA LEU A 12 0.22 -0.82 8.44
C LEU A 12 0.40 -1.94 9.48
N LEU A 13 -0.38 -3.01 9.42
CA LEU A 13 -0.28 -4.15 10.34
C LEU A 13 1.11 -4.81 10.36
N PRO A 14 1.69 -5.25 9.23
CA PRO A 14 3.04 -5.80 9.20
C PRO A 14 4.09 -4.75 9.55
N LEU A 15 3.88 -3.47 9.19
CA LEU A 15 4.80 -2.39 9.57
C LEU A 15 4.81 -2.16 11.10
N LEU A 16 3.66 -2.17 11.75
CA LEU A 16 3.56 -2.04 13.20
C LEU A 16 4.17 -3.27 13.90
N ALA A 17 3.96 -4.46 13.34
CA ALA A 17 4.61 -5.67 13.82
C ALA A 17 6.14 -5.55 13.73
N ALA A 18 6.68 -5.15 12.58
CA ALA A 18 8.09 -4.89 12.33
C ALA A 18 8.67 -3.87 13.35
N ILE A 19 8.01 -2.72 13.52
CA ILE A 19 8.43 -1.70 14.50
C ILE A 19 8.41 -2.27 15.91
N ALA A 20 7.38 -3.03 16.29
CA ALA A 20 7.30 -3.66 17.61
C ALA A 20 8.45 -4.65 17.83
N THR A 21 8.84 -5.43 16.81
CA THR A 21 10.02 -6.30 16.86
C THR A 21 11.34 -5.54 16.90
N ILE A 22 11.47 -4.41 16.22
CA ILE A 22 12.69 -3.56 16.33
C ILE A 22 12.82 -3.02 17.75
N VAL A 23 11.75 -2.44 18.30
CA VAL A 23 11.76 -1.79 19.61
C VAL A 23 11.88 -2.81 20.74
N CYS A 24 11.17 -3.93 20.65
CA CYS A 24 11.11 -4.94 21.71
C CYS A 24 11.98 -6.18 21.45
N GLY A 25 12.72 -6.26 20.34
CA GLY A 25 13.45 -7.45 19.90
C GLY A 25 14.49 -7.93 20.91
N ARG A 26 15.18 -6.99 21.57
CA ARG A 26 16.14 -7.29 22.65
C ARG A 26 15.48 -7.87 23.91
N ARG A 27 14.18 -7.64 24.12
CA ARG A 27 13.40 -8.20 25.25
C ARG A 27 12.66 -9.48 24.87
N LEU A 28 12.35 -9.64 23.59
CA LEU A 28 11.54 -10.75 23.10
C LEU A 28 12.39 -11.99 22.77
N GLU A 29 13.67 -11.83 22.43
CA GLU A 29 14.61 -12.93 22.10
C GLU A 29 13.93 -14.04 21.28
N HIS A 30 13.60 -15.19 21.88
CA HIS A 30 12.95 -16.34 21.23
C HIS A 30 11.49 -16.05 20.78
N ARG A 31 10.80 -15.09 21.39
CA ARG A 31 9.41 -14.71 21.09
C ARG A 31 9.29 -13.59 20.06
N ALA A 32 10.40 -13.15 19.47
CA ALA A 32 10.40 -12.06 18.48
C ALA A 32 9.57 -12.39 17.23
N HIS A 33 9.28 -13.65 16.93
CA HIS A 33 8.41 -14.02 15.83
C HIS A 33 6.93 -13.67 16.09
N LEU A 34 6.48 -13.57 17.34
CA LEU A 34 5.05 -13.41 17.66
C LEU A 34 4.42 -12.15 17.07
N PRO A 35 5.01 -10.94 17.24
CA PRO A 35 4.44 -9.73 16.64
C PRO A 35 4.37 -9.83 15.12
N ALA A 36 5.43 -10.32 14.47
CA ALA A 36 5.51 -10.49 13.01
C ALA A 36 4.42 -11.44 12.49
N VAL A 37 4.27 -12.62 13.09
CA VAL A 37 3.27 -13.62 12.69
C VAL A 37 1.85 -13.10 12.94
N ILE A 38 1.59 -12.46 14.08
CA ILE A 38 0.28 -11.89 14.39
C ILE A 38 -0.07 -10.77 13.40
N GLY A 39 0.88 -9.88 13.09
CA GLY A 39 0.70 -8.80 12.12
C GLY A 39 0.42 -9.31 10.71
N LEU A 40 1.20 -10.30 10.24
CA LEU A 40 1.01 -10.95 8.95
C LEU A 40 -0.32 -11.71 8.88
N ALA A 41 -0.69 -12.44 9.94
CA ALA A 41 -1.96 -13.18 9.99
C ALA A 41 -3.17 -12.23 9.98
N ALA A 42 -3.12 -11.16 10.77
CA ALA A 42 -4.16 -10.14 10.76
C ALA A 42 -4.28 -9.48 9.38
N ALA A 43 -3.16 -9.13 8.75
CA ALA A 43 -3.13 -8.54 7.41
C ALA A 43 -3.70 -9.51 6.35
N ALA A 44 -3.38 -10.80 6.44
CA ALA A 44 -3.91 -11.83 5.55
C ALA A 44 -5.43 -12.01 5.70
N VAL A 45 -5.95 -11.99 6.93
CA VAL A 45 -7.40 -12.04 7.19
C VAL A 45 -8.11 -10.81 6.60
N VAL A 46 -7.55 -9.61 6.78
CA VAL A 46 -8.12 -8.37 6.20
C VAL A 46 -8.07 -8.41 4.66
N ALA A 47 -6.95 -8.85 4.07
CA ALA A 47 -6.80 -8.97 2.63
C ALA A 47 -7.78 -9.98 2.02
N LEU A 48 -7.94 -11.15 2.66
CA LEU A 48 -8.89 -12.17 2.24
C LEU A 48 -10.34 -11.67 2.36
N ALA A 49 -10.68 -11.00 3.45
CA ALA A 49 -12.00 -10.40 3.61
C ALA A 49 -12.30 -9.38 2.50
N LEU A 50 -11.34 -8.51 2.16
CA LEU A 50 -11.46 -7.56 1.06
C LEU A 50 -11.63 -8.25 -0.30
N LEU A 51 -10.88 -9.32 -0.58
CA LEU A 51 -11.03 -10.09 -1.80
C LEU A 51 -12.43 -10.74 -1.89
N VAL A 52 -12.89 -11.38 -0.80
CA VAL A 52 -14.22 -12.01 -0.75
C VAL A 52 -15.32 -10.96 -0.97
N LEU A 53 -15.22 -9.80 -0.34
CA LEU A 53 -16.16 -8.70 -0.56
C LEU A 53 -16.16 -8.22 -2.01
N THR A 54 -14.98 -8.10 -2.63
CA THR A 54 -14.80 -7.68 -4.02
C THR A 54 -15.38 -8.68 -5.03
N VAL A 55 -15.22 -9.99 -4.76
CA VAL A 55 -15.79 -11.06 -5.59
C VAL A 55 -17.31 -11.10 -5.45
N ARG A 56 -17.84 -10.98 -4.23
CA ARG A 56 -19.30 -10.96 -3.97
C ARG A 56 -19.97 -9.74 -4.60
N SER A 57 -19.32 -8.58 -4.60
CA SER A 57 -19.85 -7.37 -5.23
C SER A 57 -19.92 -7.45 -6.76
N ARG A 58 -19.06 -8.27 -7.40
CA ARG A 58 -19.15 -8.52 -8.86
C ARG A 58 -20.39 -9.30 -9.25
N GLY A 59 -20.82 -10.27 -8.44
CA GLY A 59 -21.95 -11.15 -8.75
C GLY A 59 -23.34 -10.52 -8.56
N SER A 60 -23.43 -9.37 -7.89
CA SER A 60 -24.71 -8.74 -7.51
C SER A 60 -25.01 -7.44 -8.27
N ALA A 61 -24.22 -7.09 -9.29
CA ALA A 61 -24.29 -5.79 -9.94
C ALA A 61 -25.04 -5.84 -11.28
N GLU A 62 -26.30 -5.39 -11.28
CA GLU A 62 -27.12 -5.15 -12.48
C GLU A 62 -26.67 -3.88 -13.24
N THR A 63 -25.94 -2.99 -12.55
CA THR A 63 -25.31 -1.77 -13.10
C THR A 63 -23.80 -1.78 -12.83
N PRO A 64 -22.93 -1.49 -13.82
CA PRO A 64 -21.48 -1.41 -13.59
C PRO A 64 -21.15 -0.32 -12.57
N ARG A 65 -20.85 -0.69 -11.31
CA ARG A 65 -20.28 0.25 -10.33
C ARG A 65 -18.81 0.51 -10.67
N PRO A 66 -18.26 1.69 -10.34
CA PRO A 66 -16.83 1.92 -10.38
C PRO A 66 -16.13 0.85 -9.54
N ILE A 67 -15.33 0.01 -10.20
CA ILE A 67 -14.64 -1.13 -9.59
C ILE A 67 -13.36 -0.66 -8.86
N ASP A 68 -13.12 0.65 -8.87
CA ASP A 68 -11.91 1.30 -8.40
C ASP A 68 -12.25 2.26 -7.25
N ILE A 69 -11.71 1.99 -6.07
CA ILE A 69 -11.71 2.95 -4.95
C ILE A 69 -10.34 3.58 -4.90
N THR A 70 -10.24 4.86 -5.24
CA THR A 70 -9.00 5.64 -5.12
C THR A 70 -9.08 6.53 -3.89
N THR A 71 -8.03 6.51 -3.08
CA THR A 71 -7.89 7.37 -1.90
C THR A 71 -6.50 8.00 -1.93
N THR A 72 -6.46 9.30 -2.14
CA THR A 72 -5.23 10.08 -2.02
C THR A 72 -4.91 10.27 -0.55
N LEU A 73 -3.72 9.83 -0.14
CA LEU A 73 -3.28 9.89 1.25
C LEU A 73 -2.63 11.23 1.55
N TRP A 74 -1.63 11.60 0.74
CA TRP A 74 -0.96 12.89 0.82
C TRP A 74 -0.29 13.24 -0.51
N GLN A 75 0.11 14.51 -0.64
CA GLN A 75 0.91 14.98 -1.74
C GLN A 75 2.39 14.83 -1.40
N TRP A 76 3.13 13.98 -2.13
CA TRP A 76 4.53 13.71 -1.82
C TRP A 76 5.44 14.85 -2.26
N ALA A 77 5.26 15.32 -3.48
CA ALA A 77 6.06 16.40 -4.04
C ALA A 77 5.18 17.25 -4.95
N THR A 78 5.39 18.56 -4.90
CA THR A 78 4.86 19.49 -5.89
C THR A 78 5.99 20.44 -6.27
N ILE A 79 6.31 20.47 -7.55
CA ILE A 79 7.27 21.40 -8.12
C ILE A 79 6.44 22.42 -8.87
N ASP A 80 6.31 23.60 -8.29
CA ASP A 80 5.65 24.72 -8.96
C ASP A 80 6.45 25.12 -10.19
N ASN A 81 5.76 25.51 -11.25
CA ASN A 81 6.38 25.95 -12.50
C ASN A 81 7.35 24.91 -13.10
N ALA A 82 7.11 23.61 -12.87
CA ALA A 82 7.93 22.54 -13.44
C ALA A 82 7.93 22.55 -14.97
N TYR A 83 6.84 23.05 -15.57
CA TYR A 83 6.78 23.33 -16.99
C TYR A 83 6.52 24.83 -17.20
N LEU A 84 7.56 25.51 -17.66
CA LEU A 84 7.52 26.92 -18.06
C LEU A 84 7.60 27.01 -19.58
N PRO A 85 6.65 27.70 -20.24
CA PRO A 85 6.84 28.08 -21.62
C PRO A 85 8.07 29.00 -21.73
N ALA A 86 8.80 28.92 -22.85
CA ALA A 86 9.96 29.78 -23.07
C ALA A 86 9.57 31.26 -23.00
N ILE A 87 10.48 32.11 -22.52
CA ILE A 87 10.24 33.55 -22.36
C ILE A 87 9.89 34.14 -23.74
N ASN A 88 8.72 34.80 -23.84
CA ASN A 88 8.11 35.32 -25.08
C ASN A 88 7.61 34.28 -26.09
N SER A 89 7.45 33.02 -25.68
CA SER A 89 6.91 31.97 -26.55
C SER A 89 5.42 31.77 -26.32
N GLN A 90 4.64 31.77 -27.41
CA GLN A 90 3.28 31.22 -27.43
C GLN A 90 3.31 29.72 -27.75
N ALA A 91 4.25 28.99 -27.17
CA ALA A 91 4.26 27.53 -27.24
C ALA A 91 3.30 26.99 -26.17
N ALA A 92 2.31 26.22 -26.60
CA ALA A 92 1.40 25.54 -25.70
C ALA A 92 2.14 24.45 -24.92
N VAL A 93 1.82 24.29 -23.64
CA VAL A 93 2.30 23.18 -22.82
C VAL A 93 1.81 21.86 -23.45
N PRO A 94 2.70 20.90 -23.78
CA PRO A 94 2.31 19.63 -24.41
C PRO A 94 1.27 18.87 -23.59
N GLY A 95 0.26 18.31 -24.26
CA GLY A 95 -0.83 17.56 -23.62
C GLY A 95 -1.97 18.42 -23.05
N VAL A 96 -1.94 19.73 -23.27
CA VAL A 96 -3.04 20.66 -22.93
C VAL A 96 -3.80 21.03 -24.20
N ALA A 97 -5.12 21.13 -24.11
CA ALA A 97 -5.94 21.64 -25.21
C ALA A 97 -5.55 23.10 -25.52
N VAL A 98 -5.50 23.48 -26.79
CA VAL A 98 -5.13 24.85 -27.18
C VAL A 98 -6.21 25.81 -26.68
N GLY A 99 -5.84 26.69 -25.75
CA GLY A 99 -6.73 27.62 -25.04
C GLY A 99 -5.93 28.58 -24.16
N ASP A 100 -6.61 29.47 -23.43
CA ASP A 100 -5.97 30.55 -22.64
C ASP A 100 -5.01 30.02 -21.55
N ASP A 101 -5.28 28.82 -21.03
CA ASP A 101 -4.49 28.14 -20.01
C ASP A 101 -3.31 27.33 -20.58
N ALA A 102 -3.28 27.11 -21.90
CA ALA A 102 -2.23 26.34 -22.58
C ALA A 102 -0.84 27.01 -22.49
N TYR A 103 -0.79 28.30 -22.18
CA TYR A 103 0.44 29.09 -22.06
C TYR A 103 0.84 29.38 -20.62
N SER A 104 0.10 28.87 -19.64
CA SER A 104 0.38 29.07 -18.22
C SER A 104 1.41 28.06 -17.69
N ALA A 105 2.23 28.51 -16.75
CA ALA A 105 3.16 27.63 -16.04
C ALA A 105 2.38 26.54 -15.29
N ARG A 106 2.82 25.27 -15.39
CA ARG A 106 2.12 24.15 -14.73
C ARG A 106 2.95 23.53 -13.61
N PRO A 107 2.32 23.25 -12.45
CA PRO A 107 2.97 22.49 -11.40
C PRO A 107 3.05 21.02 -11.79
N PHE A 108 4.17 20.37 -11.48
CA PHE A 108 4.30 18.92 -11.54
C PHE A 108 4.08 18.37 -10.14
N SER A 109 3.05 17.55 -10.00
CA SER A 109 2.49 17.18 -8.69
C SER A 109 2.41 15.66 -8.60
N ILE A 110 3.08 15.06 -7.61
CA ILE A 110 3.08 13.62 -7.36
C ILE A 110 2.33 13.35 -6.06
N SER A 111 1.15 12.74 -6.18
CA SER A 111 0.33 12.31 -5.05
C SER A 111 0.59 10.85 -4.70
N ILE A 112 0.62 10.51 -3.40
CA ILE A 112 0.55 9.11 -2.97
C ILE A 112 -0.92 8.74 -2.83
N THR A 113 -1.37 7.95 -3.79
CA THR A 113 -2.77 7.51 -3.90
C THR A 113 -2.80 5.99 -3.85
N MET A 114 -3.65 5.44 -2.99
CA MET A 114 -3.95 4.02 -2.97
C MET A 114 -5.19 3.74 -3.81
N ARG A 115 -5.08 2.75 -4.70
CA ARG A 115 -6.19 2.27 -5.51
C ARG A 115 -6.51 0.84 -5.09
N LEU A 116 -7.77 0.59 -4.74
CA LEU A 116 -8.30 -0.75 -4.57
C LEU A 116 -9.07 -1.14 -5.81
N ASP A 117 -8.60 -2.20 -6.46
CA ASP A 117 -9.28 -2.90 -7.53
C ASP A 117 -9.17 -4.42 -7.27
N PRO A 118 -9.87 -5.27 -8.05
CA PRO A 118 -9.86 -6.72 -7.85
C PRO A 118 -8.47 -7.35 -8.03
N LEU A 119 -7.62 -6.77 -8.87
CA LEU A 119 -6.25 -7.24 -9.07
C LEU A 119 -5.41 -6.98 -7.82
N THR A 120 -5.50 -5.78 -7.27
CA THR A 120 -4.84 -5.35 -6.04
C THR A 120 -5.31 -6.19 -4.85
N ALA A 121 -6.61 -6.43 -4.70
CA ALA A 121 -7.14 -7.30 -3.65
C ALA A 121 -6.57 -8.73 -3.73
N THR A 122 -6.42 -9.25 -4.96
CA THR A 122 -5.81 -10.57 -5.21
C THR A 122 -4.32 -10.57 -4.83
N MET A 123 -3.56 -9.57 -5.26
CA MET A 123 -2.14 -9.43 -4.94
C MET A 123 -1.90 -9.29 -3.44
N LEU A 124 -2.69 -8.46 -2.74
CA LEU A 124 -2.60 -8.30 -1.29
C LEU A 124 -2.85 -9.63 -0.56
N THR A 125 -3.83 -10.42 -1.01
CA THR A 125 -4.10 -11.75 -0.44
C THR A 125 -2.92 -12.70 -0.63
N ILE A 126 -2.33 -12.72 -1.82
CA ILE A 126 -1.16 -13.56 -2.13
C ILE A 126 0.04 -13.15 -1.28
N ILE A 127 0.40 -11.86 -1.27
CA ILE A 127 1.59 -11.35 -0.58
C ILE A 127 1.50 -11.60 0.93
N THR A 128 0.36 -11.32 1.54
CA THR A 128 0.17 -11.53 2.99
C THR A 128 0.12 -13.01 3.37
N SER A 129 -0.49 -13.87 2.53
CA SER A 129 -0.56 -15.31 2.79
C SER A 129 0.81 -15.98 2.65
N ILE A 130 1.55 -15.68 1.59
CA ILE A 130 2.92 -16.20 1.38
C ILE A 130 3.85 -15.65 2.46
N GLY A 131 3.74 -14.36 2.80
CA GLY A 131 4.51 -13.74 3.89
C GLY A 131 4.29 -14.45 5.23
N LEU A 132 3.03 -14.80 5.55
CA LEU A 132 2.70 -15.58 6.75
C LEU A 132 3.33 -16.98 6.72
N LEU A 133 3.24 -17.69 5.59
CA LEU A 133 3.85 -19.02 5.44
C LEU A 133 5.37 -18.97 5.62
N VAL A 134 6.02 -17.98 5.00
CA VAL A 134 7.46 -17.75 5.16
C VAL A 134 7.81 -17.46 6.61
N ALA A 135 7.06 -16.59 7.28
CA ALA A 135 7.28 -16.28 8.70
C ALA A 135 7.15 -17.53 9.58
N ILE A 136 6.13 -18.37 9.37
CA ILE A 136 5.95 -19.63 10.11
C ILE A 136 7.11 -20.59 9.85
N TYR A 137 7.51 -20.78 8.60
CA TYR A 137 8.65 -21.63 8.23
C TYR A 137 9.94 -21.16 8.90
N SER A 138 10.16 -19.85 8.91
CA SER A 138 11.35 -19.24 9.50
C SER A 138 11.47 -19.43 11.01
N ILE A 139 10.37 -19.72 11.74
CA ILE A 139 10.43 -19.98 13.19
C ILE A 139 11.31 -21.19 13.47
N GLY A 140 11.13 -22.27 12.70
CA GLY A 140 11.92 -23.49 12.82
C GLY A 140 13.29 -23.35 12.16
N TYR A 141 13.35 -22.70 11.00
CA TYR A 141 14.60 -22.56 10.25
C TYR A 141 15.66 -21.71 10.98
N MET A 142 15.24 -20.60 11.62
CA MET A 142 16.16 -19.72 12.36
C MET A 142 16.35 -20.15 13.82
N HIS A 143 15.88 -21.33 14.23
CA HIS A 143 15.96 -21.76 15.62
C HIS A 143 17.41 -21.83 16.10
N GLY A 144 17.73 -21.09 17.16
CA GLY A 144 19.08 -21.00 17.72
C GLY A 144 20.01 -20.00 17.05
N ASP A 145 19.57 -19.28 16.01
CA ASP A 145 20.37 -18.23 15.38
C ASP A 145 20.44 -16.98 16.29
N PRO A 146 21.64 -16.43 16.58
CA PRO A 146 21.77 -15.20 17.39
C PRO A 146 21.11 -13.96 16.76
N GLY A 147 20.88 -13.96 15.45
CA GLY A 147 20.19 -12.92 14.70
C GLY A 147 18.67 -13.03 14.69
N TYR A 148 18.07 -13.98 15.43
CA TYR A 148 16.63 -14.26 15.40
C TYR A 148 15.72 -13.02 15.52
N PRO A 149 15.93 -12.08 16.48
CA PRO A 149 15.05 -10.92 16.59
C PRO A 149 15.17 -9.92 15.44
N ARG A 150 16.34 -9.86 14.79
CA ARG A 150 16.58 -8.98 13.62
C ARG A 150 15.96 -9.56 12.36
N PHE A 151 15.88 -10.89 12.25
CA PHE A 151 15.28 -11.54 11.08
C PHE A 151 13.76 -11.31 10.99
N PHE A 152 13.07 -11.29 12.14
CA PHE A 152 11.61 -11.09 12.21
C PHE A 152 11.18 -9.61 12.31
N ALA A 153 12.14 -8.69 12.35
CA ALA A 153 11.94 -7.25 12.38
C ALA A 153 11.82 -6.68 10.95
#